data_AF-A0A453R3Y1-F1
#
_entry.id   AF-A0A453R3Y1-F1
#
_cell.length_a   1.000
_cell.length_b   1.000
_cell.length_c   1.000
_cell.angle_alpha   90.00
_cell.angle_beta   90.00
_cell.angle_gamma   90.00
#
_symmetry.space_group_name_H-M   'P 1'
#
loop_
_entity.id
_entity.type
_entity.pdbx_description
1 polymer ?
#
loop_
_entity_poly.entity_id
_entity_poly.type
_entity_poly.pdbx_seq_one_letter_code
_entity_poly.pdbx_strand_id
1 'polypeptide(L)' 'VVPPDQARKIYKALKESGLPVALVEYEGEQHGFRKAENIKFTLEQQMVFFARTVGKFEVADDITPIKIENFD' A
#
# COMPACT_ATOMS: atom_id res chain seq x y z
N VAL A 1 17.02 -9.45 -1.64
CA VAL A 1 16.13 -9.57 -0.46
C VAL A 1 16.37 -8.37 0.43
N VAL A 2 15.30 -7.69 0.87
CA VAL A 2 15.35 -6.45 1.67
C VAL A 2 14.63 -6.69 3.01
N PRO A 3 15.18 -6.27 4.17
CA PRO A 3 14.54 -6.48 5.46
C PRO A 3 13.23 -5.68 5.64
N PRO A 4 12.19 -6.23 6.30
CA PRO A 4 10.93 -5.53 6.56
C PRO A 4 11.09 -4.22 7.35
N ASP A 5 12.08 -4.16 8.24
CA ASP A 5 12.34 -2.99 9.08
C ASP A 5 12.64 -1.73 8.25
N GLN A 6 13.20 -1.88 7.04
CA GLN A 6 13.44 -0.75 6.15
C GLN A 6 12.13 -0.11 5.67
N ALA A 7 11.13 -0.92 5.30
CA ALA A 7 9.81 -0.42 4.92
C ALA A 7 9.10 0.25 6.10
N ARG A 8 9.18 -0.33 7.30
CA ARG A 8 8.60 0.23 8.53
C ARG A 8 9.22 1.59 8.89
N LYS A 9 10.53 1.75 8.74
CA LYS A 9 11.23 3.03 8.96
C LYS A 9 10.75 4.11 8.00
N ILE A 10 10.64 3.79 6.71
CA ILE A 10 10.13 4.72 5.70
C ILE A 10 8.68 5.11 6.02
N TYR A 11 7.83 4.13 6.32
CA TYR A 11 6.43 4.38 6.69
C TYR A 11 6.30 5.34 7.87
N LYS A 12 7.04 5.10 8.97
CA LYS A 12 7.01 5.98 10.14
C LYS A 12 7.45 7.40 9.80
N ALA A 13 8.57 7.55 9.09
CA ALA A 13 9.09 8.86 8.71
C ALA A 13 8.11 9.66 7.82
N LEU A 14 7.48 9.00 6.83
CA LEU A 14 6.46 9.61 5.97
C LEU A 14 5.20 9.98 6.76
N LYS A 15 4.75 9.08 7.65
CA LYS A 15 3.59 9.32 8.51
C LYS A 15 3.80 10.52 9.42
N GLU A 16 4.94 10.59 10.10
CA GLU A 16 5.31 11.71 10.99
C GLU A 16 5.49 13.03 10.23
N SER A 17 5.89 12.97 8.96
CA SER A 17 6.01 14.15 8.09
C SER A 17 4.67 14.64 7.51
N GLY A 18 3.55 14.01 7.88
CA GLY A 18 2.22 14.38 7.37
C GLY A 18 1.97 14.02 5.91
N LEU A 19 2.76 13.10 5.34
CA LEU A 19 2.62 12.69 3.94
C LEU A 19 1.65 11.50 3.81
N PRO A 20 0.82 11.45 2.74
CA PRO A 20 -0.02 10.30 2.45
C PRO A 20 0.79 9.01 2.36
N VAL A 21 0.48 8.03 3.22
CA VAL A 21 1.23 6.77 3.26
C VAL A 21 0.36 5.62 3.76
N ALA A 22 0.59 4.43 3.20
CA ALA A 22 0.03 3.18 3.70
C ALA A 22 1.12 2.09 3.75
N LEU A 23 1.02 1.17 4.72
CA LEU A 23 1.92 0.04 4.86
C LEU A 23 1.09 -1.25 4.92
N VAL A 24 1.41 -2.20 4.03
CA VAL A 24 0.82 -3.54 4.00
C VAL A 24 1.94 -4.54 4.19
N GLU A 25 1.78 -5.46 5.13
CA GLU A 25 2.73 -6.54 5.42
C GLU A 25 2.05 -7.90 5.24
N TYR A 26 2.72 -8.83 4.57
CA TYR A 26 2.19 -10.17 4.32
C TYR A 26 2.99 -11.23 5.05
N GLU A 27 2.34 -11.93 5.97
CA GLU A 27 2.96 -13.05 6.67
C GLU A 27 3.17 -14.25 5.73
N GLY A 28 4.36 -14.85 5.82
CA GLY A 28 4.74 -16.01 5.01
C GLY A 28 5.11 -15.70 3.56
N GLU A 29 5.13 -14.44 3.16
CA GLU A 29 5.70 -13.98 1.89
C GLU A 29 7.16 -13.56 2.07
N GLN A 30 7.95 -13.61 1.00
CA GLN A 30 9.36 -13.17 0.98
C GLN A 30 9.57 -12.05 -0.04
N HIS A 31 10.77 -11.99 -0.64
CA HIS A 31 11.07 -11.02 -1.68
C HIS A 31 10.39 -11.42 -2.99
N GLY A 32 9.26 -10.77 -3.28
CA GLY A 32 8.31 -11.17 -4.31
C GLY A 32 7.19 -12.01 -3.72
N PHE A 33 5.94 -11.65 -4.05
CA PHE A 33 4.75 -12.37 -3.57
C PHE A 33 4.48 -13.58 -4.46
N ARG A 34 4.07 -14.69 -3.83
CA ARG A 34 3.71 -15.94 -4.54
C ARG A 34 2.26 -16.31 -4.40
N LYS A 35 1.59 -15.95 -3.29
CA LYS A 35 0.17 -16.22 -3.14
C LYS A 35 -0.61 -15.28 -4.04
N ALA A 36 -1.47 -15.84 -4.89
CA ALA A 36 -2.26 -15.08 -5.87
C ALA A 36 -3.12 -14.00 -5.19
N GLU A 37 -3.65 -14.27 -4.00
CA GLU A 37 -4.41 -13.32 -3.19
C GLU A 37 -3.60 -12.07 -2.80
N ASN A 38 -2.33 -12.23 -2.40
CA ASN A 38 -1.46 -11.11 -2.02
C ASN A 38 -1.02 -10.31 -3.25
N ILE A 39 -0.80 -10.98 -4.38
CA ILE A 39 -0.49 -10.31 -5.65
C ILE A 39 -1.68 -9.45 -6.08
N LYS A 40 -2.88 -10.04 -6.13
CA LYS A 40 -4.12 -9.35 -6.49
C LYS A 40 -4.38 -8.17 -5.58
N PHE A 41 -4.37 -8.38 -4.26
CA PHE A 41 -4.59 -7.33 -3.28
C PHE A 41 -3.57 -6.19 -3.43
N THR A 42 -2.27 -6.50 -3.58
CA THR A 42 -1.25 -5.46 -3.75
C THR A 42 -1.51 -4.60 -4.99
N LEU A 43 -1.82 -5.23 -6.12
CA LEU A 43 -2.08 -4.50 -7.38
C LEU A 43 -3.33 -3.64 -7.29
N GLU A 44 -4.42 -4.18 -6.71
CA GLU A 44 -5.67 -3.46 -6.47
C GLU A 44 -5.43 -2.23 -5.59
N GLN A 45 -4.76 -2.41 -4.45
CA GLN A 45 -4.50 -1.31 -3.52
C GLN A 45 -3.50 -0.28 -4.07
N GLN A 46 -2.51 -0.72 -4.86
CA GLN A 46 -1.60 0.20 -5.54
C GLN A 46 -2.35 1.07 -6.56
N MET A 47 -3.25 0.47 -7.34
CA MET A 47 -4.10 1.21 -8.28
C MET A 47 -5.00 2.22 -7.54
N VAL A 48 -5.68 1.78 -6.48
CA VAL A 48 -6.52 2.64 -5.65
C VAL A 48 -5.71 3.78 -5.02
N PHE A 49 -4.52 3.50 -4.49
CA PHE A 49 -3.64 4.52 -3.92
C PHE A 49 -3.32 5.61 -4.93
N PHE A 50 -2.89 5.25 -6.14
CA PHE A 50 -2.58 6.25 -7.18
C PHE A 50 -3.81 6.96 -7.72
N ALA A 51 -4.92 6.25 -7.90
CA ALA A 51 -6.19 6.84 -8.34
C ALA A 51 -6.67 7.91 -7.35
N ARG A 52 -6.60 7.63 -6.03
CA ARG A 52 -7.02 8.57 -4.98
C ARG A 52 -6.05 9.74 -4.78
N THR A 53 -4.74 9.48 -4.77
CA THR A 53 -3.74 10.50 -4.40
C THR A 53 -3.24 11.36 -5.57
N VAL A 54 -3.09 10.77 -6.76
CA VAL A 54 -2.53 11.44 -7.95
C VAL A 54 -3.60 11.73 -8.97
N GLY A 55 -4.37 10.70 -9.35
CA GLY A 55 -5.34 10.77 -10.45
C GLY A 55 -6.63 11.53 -10.12
N LYS A 56 -7.05 11.50 -8.85
CA LYS A 56 -8.33 12.05 -8.37
C LYS A 56 -9.54 11.49 -9.10
N PHE A 57 -9.57 10.16 -9.29
CA PHE A 57 -10.69 9.46 -9.90
C PHE A 57 -11.02 8.16 -9.14
N GLU A 58 -12.21 7.63 -9.38
CA GLU A 58 -12.66 6.34 -8.83
C GLU A 58 -12.30 5.22 -9.82
N VAL A 59 -11.70 4.15 -9.28
CA VAL A 59 -11.42 2.94 -10.07
C VAL A 59 -12.72 2.26 -10.48
N ALA A 60 -12.71 1.56 -11.62
CA ALA A 60 -13.92 0.93 -12.16
C ALA A 60 -14.40 -0.27 -11.34
N ASP A 61 -13.46 -1.00 -10.73
CA ASP A 61 -13.76 -2.18 -9.94
C ASP A 61 -14.16 -1.79 -8.50
N ASP A 62 -15.09 -2.56 -7.92
CA ASP A 62 -15.46 -2.43 -6.51
C ASP A 62 -14.34 -3.00 -5.62
N ILE A 63 -13.43 -2.12 -5.21
CA ILE A 63 -12.28 -2.45 -4.36
C ILE A 63 -12.44 -1.71 -3.04
N THR A 64 -12.49 -2.46 -1.93
CA THR A 64 -12.41 -1.84 -0.59
C THR A 64 -11.03 -1.21 -0.41
N PRO A 65 -10.94 0.12 -0.25
CA PRO A 65 -9.66 0.81 -0.15
C PRO A 65 -9.00 0.55 1.20
N ILE A 66 -7.68 0.37 1.20
CA ILE A 66 -6.89 0.49 2.43
C ILE A 66 -6.90 1.94 2.92
N LYS A 67 -6.79 2.08 4.24
CA LYS A 67 -6.59 3.38 4.87
C LYS A 67 -5.26 3.98 4.41
N ILE A 68 -5.29 5.24 4.00
CA ILE A 68 -4.12 6.06 3.70
C ILE A 68 -3.97 7.05 4.85
N GLU A 69 -2.93 6.86 5.66
CA GLU A 69 -2.61 7.80 6.74
C GLU A 69 -2.27 9.17 6.16
N ASN A 70 -2.71 10.24 6.83
CA ASN A 70 -2.57 11.64 6.38
C ASN A 70 -3.29 11.96 5.06
N PHE A 71 -4.34 11.22 4.72
CA PHE A 71 -5.20 11.47 3.57
C PHE A 71 -6.68 11.22 3.90
N ASP A 72 -6.95 10.13 4.63
CA ASP A 72 -8.26 9.81 5.23
C ASP A 72 -8.42 10.43 6.63
#